data_AF-A0A521GKR8-F1
#
_entry.id   AF-A0A521GKR8-F1
#
_cell.length_a   1.000
_cell.length_b   1.000
_cell.length_c   1.000
_cell.angle_alpha   90.00
_cell.angle_beta   90.00
_cell.angle_gamma   90.00
#
_symmetry.space_group_name_H-M   'P 1'
#
loop_
_entity.id
_entity.type
_entity.pdbx_description
1 polymer ?
#
loop_
_entity_poly.entity_id
_entity_poly.type
_entity_poly.pdbx_seq_one_letter_code
_entity_poly.pdbx_strand_id
1 'polypeptide(L)' 'MSNQKNNLKDKLAELEELLAWFEQDDMDIEEALKKYEKGSELAVSIREQLTNIENKITVLERRFDSES' A
#
# COMPACT_ATOMS: atom_id res chain seq x y z
N MET A 1 -7.75 -12.95 -18.77
CA MET A 1 -7.56 -11.56 -18.30
C MET A 1 -7.44 -11.63 -16.78
N SER A 2 -6.22 -11.55 -16.27
CA SER A 2 -5.89 -11.98 -14.91
C SER A 2 -6.18 -10.87 -13.91
N ASN A 3 -7.36 -10.96 -13.27
CA ASN A 3 -7.73 -10.44 -11.95
C ASN A 3 -6.86 -9.29 -11.38
N GLN A 4 -6.94 -8.10 -12.00
CA GLN A 4 -6.34 -6.84 -11.51
C GLN A 4 -7.13 -6.25 -10.34
N LYS A 5 -7.25 -6.99 -9.23
CA LYS A 5 -7.79 -6.45 -7.98
C LYS A 5 -6.68 -6.52 -6.92
N ASN A 6 -6.02 -5.38 -6.70
CA ASN A 6 -5.27 -5.03 -5.49
C ASN A 6 -3.91 -5.71 -5.28
N ASN A 7 -2.98 -5.65 -6.25
CA ASN A 7 -1.59 -5.97 -5.95
C ASN A 7 -0.92 -4.77 -5.21
N LEU A 8 0.15 -5.03 -4.43
CA LEU A 8 0.86 -4.00 -3.65
C LEU A 8 1.40 -2.84 -4.51
N LYS A 9 1.85 -3.13 -5.73
CA LYS A 9 2.36 -2.16 -6.70
C LYS A 9 1.27 -1.19 -7.14
N ASP A 10 0.05 -1.69 -7.37
CA ASP A 10 -1.09 -0.85 -7.75
C ASP A 10 -1.44 0.12 -6.61
N LYS A 11 -1.39 -0.35 -5.35
CA LYS A 11 -1.61 0.51 -4.18
C LYS A 11 -0.53 1.57 -4.00
N LEU A 12 0.73 1.23 -4.27
CA LEU A 12 1.82 2.20 -4.23
C LEU A 12 1.66 3.26 -5.32
N ALA A 13 1.29 2.85 -6.54
CA ALA A 13 1.02 3.79 -7.63
C ALA A 13 -0.14 4.74 -7.30
N GLU A 14 -1.23 4.23 -6.70
CA GLU A 14 -2.35 5.07 -6.27
C GLU A 14 -1.94 6.06 -5.16
N LEU A 15 -0.99 5.69 -4.28
CA LEU A 15 -0.43 6.61 -3.28
C LEU A 15 0.39 7.72 -3.94
N GLU A 16 1.22 7.36 -4.92
CA GLU A 16 2.04 8.31 -5.67
C GLU A 16 1.18 9.29 -6.47
N GLU A 17 0.09 8.83 -7.09
CA GLU A 17 -0.89 9.68 -7.77
C GLU A 17 -1.59 10.65 -6.81
N LEU A 18 -1.95 10.19 -5.60
CA LEU A 18 -2.50 11.05 -4.56
C LEU A 18 -1.50 12.14 -4.16
N LEU A 19 -0.23 11.77 -3.94
CA LEU A 19 0.83 12.72 -3.59
C LEU A 19 1.07 13.75 -4.71
N ALA A 20 1.12 13.31 -5.97
CA ALA A 20 1.28 14.20 -7.12
C ALA A 20 0.11 15.20 -7.25
N TRP A 21 -1.10 14.79 -6.88
CA TRP A 21 -2.23 15.71 -6.82
C TRP A 21 -2.06 16.78 -5.75
N PHE A 22 -1.42 16.46 -4.60
CA PHE A 22 -1.12 17.43 -3.56
C PHE A 22 -0.07 18.49 -3.96
N GLU A 23 0.62 18.30 -5.09
CA GLU A 23 1.60 19.26 -5.61
C GLU A 23 0.97 20.32 -6.54
N GLN A 24 -0.35 20.26 -6.76
CA GLN A 24 -1.07 21.21 -7.61
C GLN A 24 -1.35 22.54 -6.89
N ASP A 25 -1.16 23.66 -7.58
CA ASP A 25 -1.30 25.02 -7.03
C ASP A 25 -2.75 25.43 -6.67
N ASP A 26 -3.76 24.78 -7.26
CA ASP A 26 -5.19 25.12 -7.09
C ASP A 26 -5.95 23.98 -6.41
N MET A 27 -5.54 23.67 -5.18
CA MET A 27 -6.08 22.56 -4.42
C MET A 27 -7.24 23.02 -3.53
N ASP A 28 -8.42 22.42 -3.73
CA ASP A 28 -9.56 22.62 -2.84
C ASP A 28 -9.37 21.89 -1.50
N ILE A 29 -9.62 22.58 -0.38
CA ILE A 29 -9.39 22.06 0.97
C ILE A 29 -10.32 20.88 1.31
N GLU A 30 -11.57 20.88 0.82
CA GLU A 30 -12.49 19.77 1.04
C GLU A 30 -12.05 18.54 0.24
N GLU A 31 -11.55 18.74 -0.98
CA GLU A 31 -10.98 17.66 -1.80
C GLU A 31 -9.68 17.12 -1.18
N ALA A 32 -8.84 18.00 -0.62
CA ALA A 32 -7.63 17.65 0.08
C ALA A 32 -7.90 16.75 1.29
N LEU A 33 -8.94 17.06 2.07
CA LEU A 33 -9.34 16.25 3.22
C LEU A 33 -9.75 14.83 2.79
N LYS A 34 -10.58 14.71 1.76
CA LYS A 34 -11.02 13.41 1.22
C LYS A 34 -9.84 12.57 0.70
N LYS A 35 -8.92 13.21 -0.03
CA LYS A 35 -7.73 12.53 -0.57
C LYS A 35 -6.74 12.13 0.52
N TYR A 36 -6.64 12.92 1.59
CA TYR A 36 -5.83 12.58 2.75
C TYR A 36 -6.39 11.35 3.49
N GLU A 37 -7.71 11.31 3.74
CA GLU A 37 -8.36 10.13 4.33
C GLU A 37 -8.11 8.88 3.47
N LYS A 38 -8.33 8.99 2.17
CA LYS A 38 -8.07 7.90 1.22
C LYS A 38 -6.60 7.45 1.22
N GLY A 39 -5.66 8.40 1.21
CA GLY A 39 -4.23 8.12 1.25
C GLY A 39 -3.80 7.46 2.57
N SER A 40 -4.41 7.86 3.69
CA SER A 40 -4.17 7.26 5.01
C SER A 40 -4.62 5.80 5.05
N GLU A 41 -5.85 5.51 4.58
CA GLU A 41 -6.36 4.13 4.48
C GLU A 41 -5.49 3.26 3.57
N LEU A 42 -5.08 3.81 2.42
CA LEU A 42 -4.21 3.14 1.47
C LEU A 42 -2.85 2.80 2.09
N ALA A 43 -2.24 3.74 2.82
CA ALA A 43 -0.96 3.57 3.51
C ALA A 43 -1.04 2.51 4.62
N VAL A 44 -2.14 2.49 5.39
CA VAL A 44 -2.39 1.43 6.38
C VAL A 44 -2.47 0.07 5.68
N SER A 45 -3.22 -0.01 4.58
CA SER A 45 -3.39 -1.27 3.84
C SER A 45 -2.08 -1.77 3.21
N ILE A 46 -1.23 -0.87 2.71
CA ILE A 46 0.12 -1.20 2.20
C ILE A 46 0.97 -1.78 3.33
N ARG A 47 0.96 -1.14 4.51
CA ARG A 47 1.71 -1.59 5.68
C ARG A 47 1.29 -2.98 6.12
N GLU A 48 -0.02 -3.24 6.21
CA GLU A 48 -0.55 -4.56 6.58
C GLU A 48 -0.13 -5.64 5.57
N GLN A 49 -0.16 -5.34 4.27
CA GLN A 49 0.30 -6.28 3.24
C GLN A 49 1.79 -6.58 3.37
N LEU A 50 2.62 -5.57 3.61
CA LEU A 50 4.06 -5.75 3.82
C LEU A 50 4.35 -6.62 5.04
N THR A 51 3.72 -6.34 6.18
CA THR A 51 3.85 -7.14 7.40
C THR A 51 3.41 -8.60 7.19
N ASN A 52 2.36 -8.82 6.41
CA ASN A 52 1.92 -10.19 6.07
C ASN A 52 2.98 -10.93 5.22
N ILE A 53 3.58 -10.25 4.25
CA ILE A 53 4.66 -10.81 3.43
C ILE A 53 5.88 -11.14 4.29
N GLU A 54 6.31 -10.23 5.16
CA GLU A 54 7.42 -10.42 6.09
C GLU A 54 7.19 -11.61 7.03
N ASN A 55 5.99 -11.72 7.60
CA ASN A 55 5.61 -12.84 8.46
C ASN A 55 5.65 -14.18 7.69
N LYS A 56 5.20 -14.20 6.43
CA LYS A 56 5.26 -15.39 5.59
C LYS A 56 6.71 -15.81 5.32
N ILE A 57 7.60 -14.86 5.00
CA ILE A 57 9.02 -15.12 4.80
C ILE A 57 9.63 -15.69 6.09
N THR A 58 9.39 -15.05 7.24
CA THR A 58 9.88 -15.50 8.55
C THR A 58 9.43 -16.93 8.88
N VAL A 59 8.17 -17.29 8.58
CA VAL A 59 7.66 -18.65 8.80
C VAL A 59 8.33 -19.66 7.86
N LEU A 60 8.59 -19.27 6.61
CA LEU A 60 9.28 -20.14 5.64
C LEU A 60 10.73 -20.38 6.06
N GLU A 61 11.47 -19.33 6.42
CA GLU A 61 12.86 -19.43 6.91
C GLU A 61 12.95 -20.38 8.12
N ARG A 62 12.08 -20.20 9.12
CA ARG A 62 12.03 -21.10 10.29
C ARG A 62 11.76 -22.56 9.93
N ARG A 63 10.94 -22.82 8.91
CA ARG A 63 10.68 -24.19 8.44
C ARG A 63 11.92 -24.79 7.78
N PHE A 64 12.61 -24.03 6.92
CA PHE A 64 13.85 -24.48 6.28
C PHE A 64 14.96 -24.77 7.29
N ASP A 65 15.12 -23.92 8.31
CA ASP A 65 16.10 -24.12 9.38
C ASP A 65 15.78 -25.35 10.25
N SER A 66 14.50 -25.70 10.40
CA SER A 66 14.07 -26.86 11.19
C SER A 66 14.13 -28.21 10.46
N GLU A 67 14.23 -28.18 9.12
CA GLU A 67 14.33 -29.38 8.27
C GLU A 67 15.78 -29.67 7.83
N SER A 68 16.74 -28.82 8.20
CA SER A 68 18.19 -28.96 7.92
C SER A 68 18.96 -29.49 9.13
#